data_AF-A0A6J4JGY2-F1
#
_entry.id   AF-A0A6J4JGY2-F1
#
_cell.length_a   1.000
_cell.length_b   1.000
_cell.length_c   1.000
_cell.angle_alpha   90.00
_cell.angle_beta   90.00
_cell.angle_gamma   90.00
#
_symmetry.space_group_name_H-M   'P 1'
#
loop_
_entity.id
_entity.type
_entity.pdbx_description
1 polymer ?
#
loop_
_entity_poly.entity_id
_entity_poly.type
_entity_poly.pdbx_seq_one_letter_code
_entity_poly.pdbx_strand_id
1 'polypeptide(L)'
;MTTTVDTETPRLEQTAPGGVTDAPLIYFSSVSDNTHRFVTKLGMHSARLPLLTKDPTLKALQPYVLVLPTYGGESGRGAVPRQVIKFLNNEGNRSLLRGVIGAGNTNFGETYCLAADIVAAKCGVPVLYRFELMGTSEDVDRVHQGLEEFWT
;
A
#
# COMPACT_ATOMS: atom_id res chain seq x y z
N MET A 1 28.17 3.05 33.68
CA MET A 1 26.95 2.22 33.62
C MET A 1 26.21 2.65 32.37
N THR A 2 26.34 1.88 31.30
CA THR A 2 25.84 2.21 29.97
C THR A 2 24.34 1.91 29.95
N THR A 3 23.52 2.94 29.79
CA THR A 3 22.08 2.79 29.58
C THR A 3 21.86 2.34 28.14
N THR A 4 21.51 1.08 27.95
CA THR A 4 21.01 0.55 26.68
C THR A 4 19.67 1.23 26.40
N VAL A 5 19.60 2.01 25.32
CA VAL A 5 18.33 2.51 24.80
C VAL A 5 17.80 1.40 23.91
N ASP A 6 16.77 0.69 24.39
CA ASP A 6 16.03 -0.26 23.58
C ASP A 6 15.31 0.50 22.47
N THR A 7 15.82 0.42 21.24
CA THR A 7 15.10 0.83 20.03
C THR A 7 13.94 -0.15 19.83
N GLU A 8 12.78 0.18 20.41
CA GLU A 8 11.53 -0.53 20.18
C GLU A 8 11.12 -0.34 18.72
N THR A 9 11.11 -1.42 17.94
CA THR A 9 10.54 -1.44 16.59
C THR A 9 9.09 -0.91 16.66
N PRO A 10 8.70 0.10 15.85
CA PRO A 10 7.34 0.64 15.92
C PRO A 10 6.33 -0.49 15.69
N ARG A 11 5.47 -0.72 16.68
CA ARG A 11 4.35 -1.66 16.54
C ARG A 11 3.40 -1.07 15.50
N LEU A 12 3.25 -1.77 14.37
CA LEU A 12 2.21 -1.49 13.39
C LEU A 12 0.86 -1.56 14.09
N GLU A 13 0.21 -0.42 14.28
CA GLU A 13 -1.13 -0.37 14.82
C GLU A 13 -2.07 -0.97 13.76
N GLN A 14 -2.59 -2.18 14.01
CA GLN A 14 -3.66 -2.72 13.19
C GLN A 14 -4.89 -1.84 13.40
N THR A 15 -5.15 -0.95 12.45
CA THR A 15 -6.32 -0.08 12.51
C THR A 15 -7.57 -0.97 12.49
N ALA A 16 -8.43 -0.82 13.50
CA ALA A 16 -9.69 -1.56 13.55
C ALA A 16 -10.52 -1.27 12.29
N PRO A 17 -11.33 -2.24 11.80
CA PRO A 17 -12.22 -1.99 10.66
C PRO A 17 -13.12 -0.78 10.92
N GLY A 18 -13.22 0.13 9.96
CA GLY A 18 -13.98 1.38 10.09
C GLY A 18 -13.27 2.51 10.84
N GLY A 19 -12.01 2.33 11.21
CA GLY A 19 -11.20 3.36 11.86
C GLY A 19 -10.81 4.52 10.94
N VAL A 20 -10.35 5.59 11.57
CA VAL A 20 -9.64 6.70 10.89
C VAL A 20 -8.14 6.45 10.92
N THR A 21 -7.40 7.04 10.00
CA THR A 21 -5.93 7.00 10.00
C THR A 21 -5.33 8.28 9.42
N ASP A 22 -4.23 8.72 9.98
CA ASP A 22 -3.35 9.79 9.49
C ASP A 22 -2.04 9.24 8.90
N ALA A 23 -1.95 7.92 8.69
CA ALA A 23 -0.74 7.28 8.18
C ALA A 23 -0.42 7.77 6.74
N PRO A 24 0.84 8.14 6.45
CA PRO A 24 1.26 8.58 5.11
C PRO A 24 1.32 7.42 4.11
N LEU A 25 1.26 6.18 4.58
CA LEU A 25 1.25 4.98 3.75
C LEU A 25 0.05 4.10 4.09
N ILE A 26 -0.82 3.88 3.10
CA ILE A 26 -1.97 2.98 3.24
C ILE A 26 -1.78 1.80 2.29
N TYR A 27 -2.11 0.59 2.71
CA TYR A 27 -1.94 -0.57 1.86
C TYR A 27 -3.05 -1.60 1.98
N PHE A 28 -3.19 -2.44 0.96
CA PHE A 28 -3.96 -3.67 1.04
C PHE A 28 -3.05 -4.88 0.93
N SER A 29 -3.37 -5.94 1.68
CA SER A 29 -2.73 -7.25 1.55
C SER A 29 -3.75 -8.35 1.82
N SER A 30 -3.78 -9.36 0.96
CA SER A 30 -4.58 -10.58 1.19
C SER A 30 -3.91 -11.52 2.17
N VAL A 31 -4.50 -12.70 2.34
CA VAL A 31 -4.04 -13.78 3.23
C VAL A 31 -2.64 -14.32 2.90
N SER A 32 -2.10 -14.07 1.71
CA SER A 32 -0.71 -14.45 1.40
C SER A 32 0.32 -13.54 2.07
N ASP A 33 -0.12 -12.36 2.54
CA ASP A 33 0.67 -11.37 3.26
C ASP A 33 1.94 -10.86 2.55
N ASN A 34 2.05 -11.04 1.24
CA ASN A 34 3.19 -10.56 0.46
C ASN A 34 3.38 -9.03 0.59
N THR A 35 2.33 -8.25 0.29
CA THR A 35 2.38 -6.79 0.41
C THR A 35 2.52 -6.35 1.86
N HIS A 36 1.90 -7.06 2.81
CA HIS A 36 2.09 -6.80 4.24
C HIS A 36 3.55 -6.96 4.65
N ARG A 37 4.21 -8.06 4.27
CA ARG A 37 5.64 -8.27 4.55
C ARG A 37 6.52 -7.17 3.94
N PHE A 38 6.21 -6.72 2.72
CA PHE A 38 6.93 -5.60 2.11
C PHE A 38 6.79 -4.32 2.93
N VAL A 39 5.55 -3.92 3.25
CA VAL A 39 5.29 -2.68 4.00
C VAL A 39 5.88 -2.72 5.40
N THR A 40 5.85 -3.87 6.08
CA THR A 40 6.49 -4.03 7.38
C THR A 40 8.00 -3.78 7.33
N LYS A 41 8.69 -4.20 6.26
CA LYS A 41 10.13 -3.94 6.09
C LYS A 41 10.47 -2.46 5.89
N LEU A 42 9.52 -1.64 5.44
CA LEU A 42 9.75 -0.20 5.28
C LEU A 42 9.88 0.51 6.63
N GLY A 43 9.37 -0.05 7.73
CA GLY A 43 9.46 0.58 9.06
C GLY A 43 8.71 1.90 9.19
N MET A 44 7.87 2.27 8.22
CA MET A 44 7.13 3.53 8.19
C MET A 44 5.77 3.41 8.88
N HIS A 45 5.28 4.53 9.41
CA HIS A 45 3.91 4.62 9.88
C HIS A 45 2.93 4.30 8.73
N SER A 46 2.15 3.23 8.89
CA SER A 46 1.30 2.70 7.84
C SER A 46 -0.02 2.14 8.36
N ALA A 47 -1.05 2.14 7.52
CA ALA A 47 -2.37 1.58 7.83
C ALA A 47 -2.80 0.51 6.83
N ARG A 48 -3.36 -0.59 7.33
CA ARG A 48 -3.81 -1.73 6.53
C ARG A 48 -5.30 -1.65 6.26
N LEU A 49 -5.71 -1.71 4.99
CA LEU A 49 -7.11 -1.86 4.62
C LEU A 49 -7.65 -3.22 5.09
N PRO A 50 -8.92 -3.28 5.57
CA PRO A 50 -9.54 -4.52 6.01
C PRO A 50 -9.53 -5.62 4.95
N LEU A 51 -9.36 -6.86 5.39
CA LEU A 51 -9.31 -8.01 4.50
C LEU A 51 -10.66 -8.30 3.84
N LEU A 52 -11.76 -8.20 4.57
CA LEU A 52 -13.09 -8.56 4.06
C LEU A 52 -13.85 -7.32 3.61
N THR A 53 -14.43 -7.35 2.41
CA THR A 53 -15.20 -6.21 1.87
C THR A 53 -16.48 -5.91 2.65
N LYS A 54 -16.98 -6.87 3.46
CA LYS A 54 -18.12 -6.66 4.36
C LYS A 54 -17.76 -5.71 5.51
N ASP A 55 -16.49 -5.68 5.91
CA ASP A 55 -16.04 -4.86 7.03
C ASP A 55 -15.93 -3.39 6.60
N PRO A 56 -16.23 -2.41 7.47
CA PRO A 56 -16.13 -1.00 7.14
C PRO A 56 -14.69 -0.63 6.73
N THR A 57 -14.54 0.19 5.67
CA THR A 57 -13.21 0.62 5.19
C THR A 57 -12.64 1.75 6.06
N LEU A 58 -11.35 2.04 5.93
CA LEU A 58 -10.71 3.14 6.66
C LEU A 58 -11.13 4.50 6.10
N LYS A 59 -11.01 5.54 6.94
CA LYS A 59 -11.07 6.95 6.53
C LYS A 59 -9.70 7.62 6.70
N ALA A 60 -9.11 8.07 5.60
CA ALA A 60 -7.87 8.84 5.64
C ALA A 60 -8.14 10.28 6.13
N LEU A 61 -7.24 10.79 6.96
CA LEU A 61 -7.27 12.17 7.48
C LEU A 61 -6.17 13.05 6.90
N GLN A 62 -5.14 12.44 6.29
CA GLN A 62 -3.97 13.12 5.74
C GLN A 62 -3.64 12.59 4.35
N PRO A 63 -2.85 13.33 3.54
CA PRO A 63 -2.31 12.84 2.28
C PRO A 63 -1.55 11.52 2.44
N TYR A 64 -1.71 10.59 1.50
CA TYR A 64 -1.07 9.28 1.59
C TYR A 64 -0.66 8.72 0.22
N VAL A 65 0.29 7.78 0.25
CA VAL A 65 0.62 6.88 -0.86
C VAL A 65 -0.07 5.53 -0.64
N LEU A 66 -0.63 4.95 -1.71
CA LEU A 66 -1.28 3.64 -1.67
C LEU A 66 -0.36 2.53 -2.18
N VAL A 67 -0.18 1.46 -1.41
CA VAL A 67 0.49 0.23 -1.86
C VAL A 67 -0.54 -0.88 -2.09
N LEU A 68 -0.57 -1.48 -3.28
CA LEU A 68 -1.56 -2.51 -3.62
C LEU A 68 -1.01 -3.67 -4.47
N PRO A 69 -1.44 -4.92 -4.20
CA PRO A 69 -1.18 -6.04 -5.09
C PRO A 69 -2.07 -6.00 -6.33
N THR A 70 -1.59 -6.66 -7.39
CA THR A 70 -2.36 -6.90 -8.62
C THR A 70 -2.96 -8.31 -8.64
N TYR A 71 -4.23 -8.40 -8.99
CA TYR A 71 -4.96 -9.66 -9.25
C TYR A 71 -5.37 -9.77 -10.73
N GLY A 72 -6.29 -10.70 -11.06
CA GLY A 72 -6.85 -10.84 -12.41
C GLY A 72 -6.03 -11.71 -13.38
N GLY A 73 -4.84 -12.15 -12.99
CA GLY A 73 -3.98 -13.03 -13.79
C GLY A 73 -3.64 -12.43 -15.16
N GLU A 74 -3.46 -13.29 -16.17
CA GLU A 74 -3.17 -12.88 -17.54
C GLU A 74 -4.29 -12.03 -18.18
N SER A 75 -5.54 -12.20 -17.73
CA SER A 75 -6.67 -11.45 -18.29
C SER A 75 -6.73 -9.98 -17.86
N GLY A 76 -6.05 -9.62 -16.76
CA GLY A 76 -6.14 -8.31 -16.11
C GLY A 76 -7.53 -7.96 -15.54
N ARG A 77 -8.57 -8.78 -15.78
CA ARG A 77 -9.93 -8.51 -15.28
C ARG A 77 -9.97 -8.65 -13.77
N GLY A 78 -10.40 -7.58 -13.10
CA GLY A 78 -10.39 -7.53 -11.64
C GLY A 78 -9.00 -7.35 -11.03
N ALA A 79 -8.09 -6.70 -11.77
CA ALA A 79 -6.73 -6.41 -11.30
C ALA A 79 -6.68 -5.66 -9.97
N VAL A 80 -7.55 -4.67 -9.78
CA VAL A 80 -7.62 -3.89 -8.54
C VAL A 80 -8.45 -4.66 -7.49
N PRO A 81 -7.91 -4.91 -6.28
CA PRO A 81 -8.66 -5.54 -5.20
C PRO A 81 -9.94 -4.78 -4.85
N ARG A 82 -11.04 -5.50 -4.58
CA ARG A 82 -12.35 -4.88 -4.26
C ARG A 82 -12.31 -4.00 -3.01
N GLN A 83 -11.43 -4.31 -2.07
CA GLN A 83 -11.18 -3.55 -0.84
C GLN A 83 -10.58 -2.18 -1.15
N VAL A 84 -9.64 -2.13 -2.09
CA VAL A 84 -9.06 -0.88 -2.61
C VAL A 84 -10.12 -0.08 -3.36
N ILE A 85 -10.94 -0.73 -4.20
CA ILE A 85 -12.05 -0.06 -4.89
C ILE A 85 -13.03 0.55 -3.88
N LYS A 86 -13.43 -0.21 -2.84
CA LYS A 86 -14.31 0.28 -1.77
C LYS A 86 -13.71 1.50 -1.07
N PHE A 87 -12.43 1.47 -0.76
CA PHE A 87 -11.71 2.56 -0.11
C PHE A 87 -11.65 3.83 -0.99
N LEU A 88 -11.30 3.69 -2.28
CA LEU A 88 -11.17 4.81 -3.23
C LEU A 88 -12.50 5.33 -3.80
N ASN A 89 -13.59 4.59 -3.62
CA ASN A 89 -14.94 5.09 -3.93
C ASN A 89 -15.39 6.17 -2.94
N ASN A 90 -14.82 6.22 -1.74
CA ASN A 90 -14.99 7.34 -0.84
C ASN A 90 -14.19 8.56 -1.36
N GLU A 91 -14.88 9.64 -1.68
CA GLU A 91 -14.27 10.84 -2.25
C GLU A 91 -13.24 11.50 -1.32
N GLY A 92 -13.50 11.51 0.00
CA GLY A 92 -12.57 12.05 0.99
C GLY A 92 -11.27 11.25 1.09
N ASN A 93 -11.34 9.93 0.94
CA ASN A 93 -10.14 9.10 0.84
C ASN A 93 -9.42 9.34 -0.49
N ARG A 94 -10.16 9.43 -1.60
CA ARG A 94 -9.58 9.58 -2.94
C ARG A 94 -8.88 10.92 -3.13
N SER A 95 -9.42 12.01 -2.59
CA SER A 95 -8.83 13.36 -2.71
C SER A 95 -7.48 13.51 -1.99
N LEU A 96 -7.20 12.62 -1.03
CA LEU A 96 -5.95 12.57 -0.27
C LEU A 96 -4.89 11.64 -0.88
N LEU A 97 -5.22 10.89 -1.93
CA LEU A 97 -4.25 10.04 -2.62
C LEU A 97 -3.19 10.91 -3.32
N ARG A 98 -1.91 10.56 -3.16
CA ARG A 98 -0.76 11.28 -3.75
C ARG A 98 0.07 10.46 -4.73
N GLY A 99 -0.01 9.15 -4.66
CA GLY A 99 0.70 8.24 -5.55
C GLY A 99 0.38 6.79 -5.25
N VAL A 100 0.77 5.90 -6.14
CA VAL A 100 0.57 4.45 -5.98
C VAL A 100 1.85 3.65 -6.16
N ILE A 101 2.02 2.59 -5.38
CA ILE A 101 3.08 1.60 -5.53
C ILE A 101 2.44 0.24 -5.80
N GLY A 102 2.83 -0.39 -6.91
CA GLY A 102 2.27 -1.67 -7.35
C GLY A 102 3.10 -2.86 -6.92
N ALA A 103 2.45 -3.85 -6.28
CA ALA A 103 3.02 -5.18 -6.09
C ALA A 103 2.47 -6.16 -7.13
N GLY A 104 3.33 -7.00 -7.68
CA GLY A 104 2.96 -7.95 -8.73
C GLY A 104 3.87 -9.18 -8.77
N ASN A 105 3.85 -9.86 -9.90
CA ASN A 105 4.76 -10.95 -10.23
C ASN A 105 5.02 -10.86 -11.75
N THR A 106 6.27 -10.77 -12.15
CA THR A 106 6.72 -10.56 -13.54
C THR A 106 6.35 -11.71 -14.45
N ASN A 107 6.04 -12.90 -13.90
CA ASN A 107 5.50 -14.03 -14.66
C ASN A 107 4.17 -13.69 -15.38
N PHE A 108 3.50 -12.59 -15.01
CA PHE A 108 2.29 -12.13 -15.67
C PHE A 108 2.53 -11.15 -16.84
N GLY A 109 3.79 -10.89 -17.21
CA GLY A 109 4.14 -10.11 -18.40
C GLY A 109 3.44 -8.75 -18.46
N GLU A 110 2.60 -8.55 -19.47
CA GLU A 110 1.88 -7.29 -19.71
C GLU A 110 0.95 -6.88 -18.56
N THR A 111 0.48 -7.82 -17.73
CA THR A 111 -0.37 -7.49 -16.57
C THR A 111 0.42 -7.32 -15.26
N TYR A 112 1.76 -7.34 -15.32
CA TYR A 112 2.62 -7.06 -14.18
C TYR A 112 2.31 -5.67 -13.59
N CYS A 113 1.90 -5.65 -12.31
CA CYS A 113 1.53 -4.44 -11.57
C CYS A 113 0.40 -3.59 -12.17
N LEU A 114 -0.43 -4.17 -13.06
CA LEU A 114 -1.53 -3.48 -13.75
C LEU A 114 -2.50 -2.74 -12.81
N ALA A 115 -2.69 -3.22 -11.57
CA ALA A 115 -3.56 -2.53 -10.61
C ALA A 115 -3.08 -1.11 -10.29
N ALA A 116 -1.76 -0.88 -10.24
CA ALA A 116 -1.20 0.44 -10.02
C ALA A 116 -1.49 1.37 -11.20
N ASP A 117 -1.34 0.89 -12.44
CA ASP A 117 -1.63 1.68 -13.64
C ASP A 117 -3.10 2.09 -13.71
N ILE A 118 -4.01 1.15 -13.41
CA ILE A 118 -5.45 1.41 -13.38
C ILE A 118 -5.80 2.49 -12.34
N VAL A 119 -5.24 2.39 -11.12
CA VAL A 119 -5.53 3.37 -10.06
C VAL A 119 -4.91 4.72 -10.39
N ALA A 120 -3.65 4.75 -10.85
CA ALA A 120 -2.95 5.96 -11.25
C ALA A 120 -3.73 6.73 -12.33
N ALA A 121 -4.10 6.04 -13.41
CA ALA A 121 -4.85 6.65 -14.51
C ALA A 121 -6.25 7.15 -14.07
N LYS A 122 -6.96 6.36 -13.25
CA LYS A 122 -8.31 6.72 -12.79
C LYS A 122 -8.33 7.87 -11.78
N CYS A 123 -7.30 7.97 -10.94
CA CYS A 123 -7.23 8.96 -9.86
C CYS A 123 -6.35 10.16 -10.20
N GLY A 124 -5.62 10.16 -11.32
CA GLY A 124 -4.75 11.26 -11.72
C GLY A 124 -3.52 11.42 -10.83
N VAL A 125 -2.94 10.30 -10.36
CA VAL A 125 -1.76 10.29 -9.47
C VAL A 125 -0.64 9.45 -10.09
N PRO A 126 0.65 9.72 -9.79
CA PRO A 126 1.76 8.96 -10.35
C PRO A 126 1.84 7.53 -9.80
N VAL A 127 2.37 6.61 -10.63
CA VAL A 127 2.94 5.35 -10.14
C VAL A 127 4.36 5.63 -9.67
N LEU A 128 4.62 5.47 -8.38
CA LEU A 128 5.89 5.82 -7.75
C LEU A 128 6.91 4.68 -7.84
N TYR A 129 6.46 3.42 -7.71
CA TYR A 129 7.34 2.25 -7.76
C TYR A 129 6.55 0.97 -8.09
N ARG A 130 7.27 -0.07 -8.54
CA ARG A 130 6.74 -1.43 -8.75
C ARG A 130 7.70 -2.46 -8.18
N PHE A 131 7.18 -3.48 -7.51
CA PHE A 131 7.99 -4.56 -6.95
C PHE A 131 7.30 -5.93 -7.08
N GLU A 132 8.06 -7.00 -6.89
CA GLU A 132 7.56 -8.37 -6.98
C GLU A 132 7.33 -9.01 -5.61
N LEU A 133 6.19 -9.71 -5.46
CA LEU A 133 5.84 -10.50 -4.28
C LEU A 133 5.96 -9.69 -2.98
N MET A 134 6.97 -9.99 -2.14
CA MET A 134 7.24 -9.32 -0.87
C MET A 134 8.41 -8.32 -0.94
N GLY A 135 8.87 -8.03 -2.16
CA GLY A 135 10.00 -7.14 -2.48
C GLY A 135 11.35 -7.69 -2.01
N THR A 136 12.39 -7.26 -2.68
CA THR A 136 13.80 -7.47 -2.30
C THR A 136 14.22 -6.49 -1.19
N SER A 137 15.48 -6.55 -0.75
CA SER A 137 16.10 -5.51 0.07
C SER A 137 16.22 -4.20 -0.70
N GLU A 138 16.62 -4.29 -1.96
CA GLU A 138 16.83 -3.15 -2.86
C GLU A 138 15.51 -2.41 -3.13
N ASP A 139 14.40 -3.15 -3.24
CA ASP A 139 13.07 -2.54 -3.34
C ASP A 139 12.69 -1.78 -2.07
N VAL A 140 13.05 -2.31 -0.90
CA VAL A 140 12.77 -1.65 0.39
C VAL A 140 13.59 -0.36 0.48
N ASP A 141 14.88 -0.41 0.18
CA ASP A 141 15.77 0.76 0.25
C ASP A 141 15.31 1.87 -0.70
N ARG A 142 15.00 1.52 -1.95
CA ARG A 142 14.53 2.49 -2.96
C ARG A 142 13.18 3.10 -2.59
N VAL A 143 12.23 2.30 -2.12
CA VAL A 143 10.91 2.82 -1.74
C VAL A 143 11.01 3.66 -0.47
N HIS A 144 11.81 3.26 0.51
CA HIS A 144 12.02 4.04 1.73
C HIS A 144 12.60 5.42 1.40
N GLN A 145 13.73 5.45 0.68
CA GLN A 145 14.37 6.70 0.28
C GLN A 145 13.43 7.56 -0.59
N GLY A 146 12.77 6.95 -1.58
CA GLY A 146 11.86 7.67 -2.46
C GLY A 146 10.66 8.27 -1.72
N LEU A 147 10.15 7.60 -0.68
CA LEU A 147 9.07 8.14 0.16
C LEU A 147 9.56 9.24 1.10
N GLU A 148 10.76 9.16 1.67
CA GLU A 148 11.35 10.25 2.45
C GLU A 148 11.50 11.53 1.61
N GLU A 149 12.02 11.40 0.39
CA GLU A 149 12.15 12.50 -0.55
C GLU A 149 10.78 13.04 -1.00
N PHE A 150 9.80 12.17 -1.22
CA PHE A 150 8.46 12.56 -1.68
C PHE A 150 7.67 13.41 -0.68
N TRP A 151 7.92 13.23 0.63
CA TRP A 151 7.20 13.95 1.70
C TRP A 151 7.91 15.20 2.22
N THR A 152 9.07 15.54 1.67
CA THR A 152 9.81 16.77 1.98
C THR A 152 9.32 17.95 1.14
#